data_AF-A0A2R6ME13-F1
#
_entry.id   AF-A0A2R6ME13-F1
#
_cell.length_a   1.000
_cell.length_b   1.000
_cell.length_c   1.000
_cell.angle_alpha   90.00
_cell.angle_beta   90.00
_cell.angle_gamma   90.00
#
_symmetry.space_group_name_H-M   'P 1'
#
loop_
_entity.id
_entity.type
_entity.pdbx_description
1 polymer ?
#
loop_
_entity_poly.entity_id
_entity_poly.type
_entity_poly.pdbx_seq_one_letter_code
_entity_poly.pdbx_strand_id
1 'polypeptide(L)' 'MRLDYGTYAKRGLVLGVALLVIGVIGSAVGPDIVGPLPNWERTILFDFMWMGILIGVFSVFGFGIVLPLTD' A
#
# COMPACT_ATOMS: atom_id res chain seq x y z
N MET A 1 23.06 0.23 -16.23
CA MET A 1 22.10 1.04 -15.45
C MET A 1 22.31 0.70 -13.98
N ARG A 2 22.78 1.63 -13.13
CA ARG A 2 22.80 1.41 -11.67
C ARG A 2 21.35 1.41 -11.19
N LEU A 3 20.86 0.34 -10.59
CA LEU A 3 19.54 0.35 -9.97
C LEU A 3 19.60 1.28 -8.75
N ASP A 4 18.80 2.34 -8.78
CA ASP A 4 18.64 3.21 -7.61
C ASP A 4 17.65 2.55 -6.65
N TYR A 5 18.17 1.65 -5.82
CA TYR A 5 17.43 0.92 -4.79
C TYR A 5 16.64 1.86 -3.87
N GLY A 6 17.19 3.04 -3.56
CA GLY A 6 16.53 4.05 -2.74
C GLY A 6 15.28 4.63 -3.41
N THR A 7 15.32 4.86 -4.72
CA THR A 7 14.17 5.35 -5.48
C THR A 7 13.06 4.30 -5.58
N TYR A 8 13.39 3.02 -5.77
CA TYR A 8 12.40 1.93 -5.81
C TYR A 8 11.73 1.71 -4.44
N ALA A 9 12.52 1.72 -3.35
CA ALA A 9 11.99 1.60 -1.99
C ALA A 9 10.97 2.70 -1.66
N LYS A 10 11.28 3.95 -2.03
CA LYS A 10 10.39 5.10 -1.82
C LYS A 10 9.12 5.01 -2.65
N ARG A 11 9.22 4.62 -3.92
CA ARG A 11 8.05 4.50 -4.80
C ARG A 11 7.09 3.41 -4.33
N GLY A 12 7.60 2.24 -3.95
CA GLY A 12 6.75 1.18 -3.41
C GLY A 12 6.16 1.54 -2.04
N LEU A 13 6.89 2.28 -1.19
CA LEU A 13 6.33 2.80 0.06
C LEU A 13 5.18 3.79 -0.21
N VAL A 14 5.36 4.75 -1.12
CA VAL A 14 4.31 5.71 -1.49
C VAL A 14 3.10 5.00 -2.06
N LEU A 15 3.29 3.99 -2.90
CA LEU A 15 2.20 3.18 -3.45
C LEU A 15 1.46 2.42 -2.34
N GLY A 16 2.20 1.81 -1.42
CA GLY A 16 1.63 1.11 -0.26
C GLY A 16 0.81 2.03 0.63
N VAL A 17 1.33 3.21 0.95
CA VAL A 17 0.62 4.25 1.72
C VAL A 17 -0.62 4.73 0.98
N ALA A 18 -0.55 4.96 -0.34
CA ALA A 18 -1.71 5.39 -1.11
C ALA A 18 -2.85 4.36 -1.06
N LEU A 19 -2.55 3.07 -1.24
CA LEU A 19 -3.52 1.98 -1.11
C LEU A 19 -4.13 1.90 0.30
N LEU A 20 -3.30 2.08 1.33
CA LEU A 20 -3.74 2.07 2.72
C LEU A 20 -4.70 3.22 2.99
N VAL A 21 -4.35 4.43 2.56
CA VAL A 21 -5.19 5.63 2.70
C VAL A 21 -6.52 5.45 1.97
N ILE A 22 -6.51 4.94 0.74
CA ILE A 22 -7.74 4.65 -0.03
C ILE A 22 -8.60 3.61 0.71
N GLY A 23 -8.01 2.53 1.20
CA GLY A 23 -8.73 1.49 1.94
C GLY A 23 -9.36 2.01 3.24
N VAL A 24 -8.62 2.79 4.03
CA VAL A 24 -9.13 3.40 5.28
C VAL A 24 -10.23 4.40 4.99
N ILE A 25 -10.00 5.35 4.07
CA ILE A 25 -11.01 6.37 3.74
C ILE A 25 -12.25 5.71 3.17
N GLY A 26 -12.10 4.79 2.21
CA GLY A 26 -13.23 4.14 1.57
C GLY A 26 -14.03 3.27 2.53
N SER A 27 -13.38 2.57 3.47
CA SER A 27 -14.06 1.64 4.39
C SER A 27 -14.67 2.34 5.60
N ALA A 28 -13.99 3.34 6.16
CA ALA A 28 -14.40 4.01 7.40
C ALA A 28 -15.21 5.28 7.16
N VAL A 29 -14.88 6.07 6.13
CA VAL A 29 -15.51 7.37 5.83
C VAL A 29 -16.45 7.27 4.64
N GLY A 30 -16.15 6.39 3.68
CA GLY A 30 -16.97 6.16 2.48
C GLY A 30 -18.45 5.88 2.77
N PRO A 31 -18.81 4.96 3.68
CA PRO A 31 -20.22 4.66 3.94
C PRO A 31 -21.03 5.86 4.47
N ASP A 32 -20.38 6.80 5.14
CA ASP A 32 -21.03 8.01 5.67
C ASP A 32 -21.36 9.02 4.56
N ILE A 33 -20.64 8.95 3.43
CA ILE A 33 -20.79 9.89 2.30
C ILE A 33 -21.67 9.32 1.20
N VAL A 34 -21.42 8.08 0.77
CA VAL A 34 -22.12 7.43 -0.36
C VAL A 34 -23.24 6.48 0.09
N GLY A 35 -23.42 6.29 1.40
CA GLY A 35 -24.42 5.39 1.96
C GLY A 35 -23.88 3.96 2.15
N PRO A 36 -24.75 3.01 2.55
CA PRO A 36 -24.32 1.66 2.90
C PRO A 36 -23.67 0.93 1.71
N LEU A 37 -22.35 0.76 1.79
CA LEU A 37 -21.58 -0.02 0.82
C LEU A 37 -21.97 -1.51 0.91
N PRO A 38 -22.20 -2.18 -0.23
CA PRO A 38 -22.32 -3.63 -0.33
C PRO A 38 -21.13 -4.34 0.31
N ASN A 39 -21.36 -5.57 0.81
CA ASN A 39 -20.30 -6.35 1.47
C ASN A 39 -19.05 -6.55 0.59
N TRP A 40 -19.22 -6.75 -0.71
CA TRP A 40 -18.09 -6.95 -1.61
C TRP A 40 -17.20 -5.70 -1.74
N GLU A 41 -17.77 -4.49 -1.72
CA GLU A 41 -17.02 -3.24 -1.76
C GLU A 41 -16.21 -3.05 -0.47
N ARG A 42 -16.81 -3.37 0.68
CA ARG A 42 -16.09 -3.35 1.97
C ARG A 42 -14.92 -4.32 1.97
N THR A 43 -15.08 -5.53 1.42
CA THR A 43 -14.00 -6.51 1.33
C THR A 43 -12.87 -6.00 0.45
N ILE A 44 -13.16 -5.44 -0.74
CA ILE A 44 -12.12 -4.88 -1.62
C ILE A 44 -11.36 -3.74 -0.95
N LEU A 45 -12.07 -2.82 -0.28
CA LEU A 45 -11.45 -1.69 0.42
C LEU A 45 -10.58 -2.15 1.60
N PHE A 46 -11.02 -3.19 2.31
CA PHE A 46 -10.23 -3.82 3.36
C PHE A 46 -8.99 -4.52 2.78
N ASP A 47 -9.13 -5.23 1.66
CA ASP A 47 -8.01 -5.88 0.98
C ASP A 47 -6.98 -4.87 0.46
N PHE A 48 -7.42 -3.71 -0.03
CA PHE A 48 -6.53 -2.59 -0.39
C PHE A 48 -5.69 -2.12 0.80
N MET A 49 -6.25 -2.11 2.00
CA MET A 49 -5.51 -1.75 3.20
C MET A 49 -4.39 -2.75 3.49
N TRP A 50 -4.69 -4.05 3.43
CA TRP A 50 -3.69 -5.12 3.62
C TRP A 50 -2.62 -5.12 2.53
N MET A 51 -3.02 -4.97 1.27
CA MET A 51 -2.11 -4.87 0.14
C MET A 51 -1.20 -3.65 0.26
N GLY A 52 -1.74 -2.51 0.71
CA GLY A 52 -0.96 -1.31 0.98
C GLY A 52 0.15 -1.53 2.01
N ILE A 53 -0.20 -2.19 3.13
CA ILE A 53 0.78 -2.56 4.18
C ILE A 53 1.82 -3.51 3.61
N LEU A 54 1.40 -4.61 2.95
CA LEU A 54 2.30 -5.60 2.38
C LEU A 54 3.27 -4.94 1.40
N ILE A 55 2.77 -4.18 0.43
CA ILE A 55 3.60 -3.51 -0.58
C ILE A 55 4.57 -2.52 0.08
N GLY A 56 4.10 -1.72 1.05
CA GLY A 56 4.95 -0.76 1.76
C GLY A 56 6.10 -1.45 2.51
N VAL A 57 5.78 -2.51 3.26
CA VAL A 57 6.76 -3.30 4.02
C VAL A 57 7.73 -4.00 3.06
N PHE A 58 7.23 -4.75 2.08
CA PHE A 58 8.08 -5.45 1.10
C PHE A 58 8.96 -4.48 0.32
N SER A 59 8.48 -3.27 0.02
CA SER A 59 9.27 -2.25 -0.66
C SER A 59 10.45 -1.79 0.20
N VAL A 60 10.20 -1.44 1.47
CA VAL A 60 11.25 -0.97 2.39
C VAL A 60 12.25 -2.08 2.71
N PHE A 61 11.79 -3.29 3.01
CA PHE A 61 12.67 -4.40 3.34
C PHE A 61 13.41 -4.94 2.11
N GLY A 62 12.71 -5.15 0.99
CA GLY A 62 13.31 -5.69 -0.23
C GLY A 62 14.32 -4.72 -0.86
N PHE A 63 13.87 -3.51 -1.20
CA PHE A 63 14.72 -2.53 -1.90
C PHE A 63 15.56 -1.66 -0.97
N GLY A 64 15.12 -1.40 0.26
CA GLY A 64 15.86 -0.55 1.19
C GLY A 64 16.91 -1.29 2.02
N ILE A 65 16.74 -2.60 2.24
CA ILE A 65 17.61 -3.37 3.14
C ILE A 65 18.26 -4.56 2.41
N VAL A 66 17.45 -5.50 1.89
CA VAL A 66 17.97 -6.78 1.37
C VAL A 66 18.83 -6.59 0.12
N LEU A 67 18.33 -5.86 -0.89
CA LEU A 67 19.04 -5.68 -2.15
C LEU A 67 20.38 -4.92 -1.99
N PRO A 68 20.46 -3.80 -1.25
CA PRO A 68 21.73 -3.11 -1.00
C PRO A 68 22.78 -3.92 -0.22
N LEU A 69 22.37 -4.95 0.52
CA LEU A 69 23.28 -5.83 1.28
C LEU A 69 23.78 -7.03 0.47
N THR A 70 23.12 -7.33 -0.66
CA THR A 70 23.44 -8.49 -1.50
C THR A 70 24.35 -8.13 -2.68
N ASP A 71 24.37 -6.85 -3.06
CA ASP A 71 25.33 -6.24 -4.00
C ASP A 71 26.59 -5.72 -3.27
#